data_AF-A0A251VGI3-F1
#
_entry.id   AF-A0A251VGI3-F1
#
_cell.length_a   1.000
_cell.length_b   1.000
_cell.length_c   1.000
_cell.angle_alpha   90.00
_cell.angle_beta   90.00
_cell.angle_gamma   90.00
#
_symmetry.space_group_name_H-M   'P 1'
#
loop_
_entity.id
_entity.type
_entity.pdbx_description
1 polymer ?
#
loop_
_entity_poly.entity_id
_entity_poly.type
_entity_poly.pdbx_seq_one_letter_code
_entity_poly.pdbx_strand_id
1 'polypeptide(L)'
;MLNIINSSFGRPQFTNVDMQEFADKFLNPQCYEKDRKPWHMVLNALHITLIEISLESLIAHGIDIHPRLHHFVSFSSTSSAKMLFFISSVFSLLYFYKCKWTSWLVNWQKTVDVVRGEAELIVQTIYMSSGRWLTNETLSHPQYQRISSVTNDSCYQLSLKENRTIGYHNESKMQELVRLVLCDSPDDIDPDLKQMFLTVAKTFYYRAYVDPESINCHVHKVLFENVI
;
A
#
# COMPACT_ATOMS: atom_id res chain seq x y z
N MET A 1 -7.18 1.69 7.96
CA MET A 1 -6.49 0.45 8.39
C MET A 1 -5.07 0.68 8.91
N LEU A 2 -4.14 1.31 8.16
CA LEU A 2 -2.76 1.55 8.62
C LEU A 2 -2.68 2.28 9.98
N ASN A 3 -3.42 3.37 10.15
CA ASN A 3 -3.48 4.09 11.43
C ASN A 3 -4.03 3.23 12.57
N ILE A 4 -4.99 2.34 12.29
CA ILE A 4 -5.56 1.43 13.29
C ILE A 4 -4.48 0.44 13.73
N ILE A 5 -3.81 -0.20 12.77
CA ILE A 5 -2.70 -1.14 13.01
C ILE A 5 -1.57 -0.44 13.81
N ASN A 6 -1.12 0.74 13.37
CA ASN A 6 -0.13 1.55 14.09
C ASN A 6 -0.58 1.90 15.51
N SER A 7 -1.83 2.30 15.71
CA SER A 7 -2.37 2.67 17.03
C SER A 7 -2.62 1.47 17.95
N SER A 8 -2.86 0.29 17.37
CA SER A 8 -3.03 -0.96 18.10
C SER A 8 -1.66 -1.45 18.56
N PHE A 9 -0.74 -1.70 17.64
CA PHE A 9 0.56 -2.30 17.96
C PHE A 9 1.63 -1.30 18.43
N GLY A 10 1.41 0.00 18.27
CA GLY A 10 2.26 1.04 18.87
C GLY A 10 2.08 1.18 20.39
N ARG A 11 1.16 0.42 21.00
CA ARG A 11 0.96 0.41 22.46
C ARG A 11 1.93 -0.56 23.15
N PRO A 12 2.43 -0.24 24.36
CA PRO A 12 3.40 -1.07 25.08
C PRO A 12 2.95 -2.50 25.37
N GLN A 13 1.63 -2.74 25.31
CA GLN A 13 0.99 -4.03 25.58
C GLN A 13 1.18 -5.09 24.48
N PHE A 14 1.68 -4.73 23.30
CA PHE A 14 1.94 -5.68 22.22
C PHE A 14 3.43 -5.92 22.08
N THR A 15 3.81 -7.19 22.04
CA THR A 15 5.20 -7.60 21.86
C THR A 15 5.52 -7.84 20.39
N ASN A 16 6.81 -7.89 20.04
CA ASN A 16 7.25 -8.35 18.71
C ASN A 16 6.71 -9.75 18.37
N VAL A 17 6.47 -10.60 19.39
CA VAL A 17 5.86 -11.92 19.24
C VAL A 17 4.40 -11.80 18.81
N ASP A 18 3.61 -10.91 19.42
CA ASP A 18 2.21 -10.70 19.03
C ASP A 18 2.09 -10.14 17.60
N MET A 19 3.05 -9.32 17.16
CA MET A 19 3.09 -8.81 15.78
C MET A 19 3.48 -9.89 14.77
N GLN A 20 4.42 -10.77 15.14
CA GLN A 20 4.79 -11.91 14.30
C GLN A 20 3.62 -12.88 14.16
N GLU A 21 2.96 -13.20 15.27
CA GLU A 21 1.75 -14.01 15.30
C GLU A 21 0.64 -13.40 14.44
N PHE A 22 0.46 -12.07 14.49
CA PHE A 22 -0.48 -11.36 13.60
C PHE A 22 -0.12 -11.53 12.12
N ALA A 23 1.15 -11.31 11.76
CA ALA A 23 1.63 -11.42 10.38
C ALA A 23 1.50 -12.85 9.82
N ASP A 24 1.83 -13.85 10.64
CA ASP A 24 1.73 -15.27 10.29
C ASP A 24 0.26 -15.69 10.10
N LYS A 25 -0.64 -15.33 11.04
CA LYS A 25 -2.08 -15.61 10.91
C LYS A 25 -2.72 -14.86 9.73
N PHE A 26 -2.20 -13.69 9.37
CA PHE A 26 -2.68 -12.93 8.23
C PHE A 26 -2.33 -13.59 6.89
N LEU A 27 -1.10 -14.06 6.74
CA LEU A 27 -0.65 -14.76 5.53
C LEU A 27 -1.30 -16.14 5.42
N ASN A 28 -1.31 -16.91 6.52
CA ASN A 28 -1.85 -18.25 6.59
C ASN A 28 -2.93 -18.37 7.69
N PRO A 29 -4.18 -17.97 7.40
CA PRO A 29 -5.27 -18.14 8.33
C PRO A 29 -5.66 -19.61 8.41
N GLN A 30 -4.92 -20.41 9.20
CA GLN A 30 -5.42 -21.71 9.59
C GLN A 30 -6.57 -21.55 10.59
N CYS A 31 -7.46 -22.55 10.66
CA CYS A 31 -8.50 -22.68 11.69
C CYS A 31 -7.88 -22.93 13.07
N TYR A 32 -7.11 -21.98 13.60
CA TYR A 32 -6.77 -21.96 15.01
C TYR A 32 -7.99 -21.47 15.80
N GLU A 33 -8.17 -22.00 17.01
CA GLU A 33 -9.21 -21.53 17.93
C GLU A 33 -9.19 -20.01 17.99
N LYS A 34 -10.37 -19.41 18.18
CA LYS A 34 -10.52 -17.96 18.40
C LYS A 34 -9.73 -17.56 19.65
N ASP A 35 -8.42 -17.44 19.50
CA ASP A 35 -7.56 -16.78 20.46
C ASP A 35 -8.15 -15.40 20.62
N ARG A 36 -8.61 -15.09 21.83
CA ARG A 36 -9.19 -13.80 22.22
C ARG A 36 -8.11 -12.70 22.25
N LYS A 37 -7.18 -12.74 21.31
CA LYS A 37 -6.14 -11.73 21.14
C LYS A 37 -6.82 -10.44 20.68
N PRO A 38 -6.46 -9.30 21.28
CA PRO A 38 -7.15 -8.04 21.02
C PRO A 38 -7.00 -7.55 19.56
N TRP A 39 -6.01 -8.04 18.81
CA TRP A 39 -5.83 -7.71 17.40
C TRP A 39 -6.67 -8.56 16.43
N HIS A 40 -7.41 -9.58 16.89
CA HIS A 40 -8.19 -10.46 16.00
C HIS A 40 -9.24 -9.67 15.19
N MET A 41 -9.88 -8.66 15.79
CA MET A 41 -10.84 -7.82 15.07
C MET A 41 -10.16 -7.02 13.95
N VAL A 42 -8.96 -6.50 14.21
CA VAL A 42 -8.15 -5.78 13.22
C VAL A 42 -7.71 -6.72 12.09
N LEU A 43 -7.31 -7.94 12.43
CA LEU A 43 -6.95 -8.98 11.46
C LEU A 43 -8.11 -9.30 10.52
N ASN A 44 -9.29 -9.56 11.09
CA ASN A 44 -10.48 -9.90 10.31
C ASN A 44 -10.93 -8.73 9.42
N ALA A 45 -10.93 -7.52 9.95
CA ALA A 45 -11.25 -6.32 9.18
C ALA A 45 -10.28 -6.12 8.01
N LEU A 46 -8.97 -6.32 8.23
CA LEU A 46 -7.96 -6.23 7.17
C LEU A 46 -8.17 -7.28 6.09
N HIS A 47 -8.44 -8.52 6.51
CA HIS A 47 -8.70 -9.62 5.60
C HIS A 47 -9.92 -9.35 4.70
N ILE A 48 -11.04 -8.94 5.30
CA ILE A 48 -12.28 -8.63 4.57
C ILE A 48 -12.04 -7.46 3.58
N THR A 49 -11.40 -6.39 4.04
CA THR A 49 -11.11 -5.21 3.19
C THR A 49 -10.29 -5.60 1.96
N LEU A 50 -9.27 -6.47 2.13
CA LEU A 50 -8.44 -6.90 1.00
C LEU A 50 -9.17 -7.85 0.05
N ILE A 51 -10.12 -8.66 0.55
CA ILE A 51 -11.02 -9.43 -0.32
C ILE A 51 -11.87 -8.50 -1.17
N GLU A 52 -12.49 -7.49 -0.55
CA GLU A 52 -13.36 -6.52 -1.23
C GLU A 52 -12.59 -5.76 -2.31
N ILE A 53 -11.43 -5.19 -1.97
CA ILE A 53 -10.58 -4.47 -2.94
C ILE A 53 -10.13 -5.40 -4.07
N SER A 54 -9.80 -6.66 -3.77
CA SER A 54 -9.40 -7.63 -4.80
C SER A 54 -10.56 -7.92 -5.77
N LEU A 55 -11.77 -8.10 -5.24
CA LEU A 55 -12.96 -8.37 -6.04
C LEU A 55 -13.31 -7.17 -6.92
N GLU A 56 -13.35 -5.96 -6.36
CA GLU A 56 -13.67 -4.73 -7.09
C GLU A 56 -12.64 -4.42 -8.18
N SER A 57 -11.34 -4.58 -7.89
CA SER A 57 -10.28 -4.38 -8.88
C SER A 57 -10.42 -5.34 -10.05
N LEU A 58 -10.77 -6.61 -9.79
CA LEU A 58 -10.99 -7.60 -10.85
C LEU A 58 -12.24 -7.27 -11.68
N ILE A 59 -13.34 -6.86 -11.05
CA ILE A 59 -14.56 -6.48 -11.75
C ILE A 59 -14.32 -5.25 -12.65
N ALA A 60 -13.60 -4.26 -12.15
CA ALA A 60 -13.35 -3.01 -12.88
C ALA A 60 -12.35 -3.17 -14.04
N HIS A 61 -11.32 -4.00 -13.87
CA HIS A 61 -10.18 -4.04 -14.79
C HIS A 61 -9.99 -5.38 -15.52
N GLY A 62 -10.76 -6.43 -15.19
CA GLY A 62 -10.68 -7.74 -15.87
C GLY A 62 -9.27 -8.34 -15.83
N ILE A 63 -8.56 -8.13 -14.71
CA ILE A 63 -7.12 -8.35 -14.56
C ILE A 63 -6.73 -9.80 -14.91
N ASP A 64 -5.82 -9.94 -15.88
CA ASP A 64 -5.06 -11.18 -16.10
C ASP A 64 -3.86 -11.20 -15.15
N ILE A 65 -4.00 -11.88 -14.00
CA ILE A 65 -3.07 -11.74 -12.87
C ILE A 65 -1.74 -12.46 -13.12
N HIS A 66 -1.57 -13.10 -14.27
CA HIS A 66 -0.27 -13.65 -14.61
C HIS A 66 -0.10 -13.85 -16.12
N PRO A 67 0.97 -13.30 -16.75
CA PRO A 67 1.35 -13.69 -18.10
C PRO A 67 1.63 -15.20 -18.28
N ARG A 68 1.86 -15.95 -17.18
CA ARG A 68 2.02 -17.41 -17.20
C ARG A 68 0.68 -18.17 -17.22
N LEU A 69 -0.45 -17.52 -16.91
CA LEU A 69 -1.78 -18.12 -17.04
C LEU A 69 -2.28 -18.10 -18.48
N HIS A 70 -1.68 -17.31 -19.40
CA HIS A 70 -1.95 -17.39 -20.84
C HIS A 70 -1.74 -18.80 -21.42
N HIS A 71 -0.89 -19.64 -20.79
CA HIS A 71 -0.71 -21.02 -21.22
C HIS A 71 -1.91 -21.93 -20.92
N PHE A 72 -2.81 -21.53 -20.00
CA PHE A 72 -4.00 -22.29 -19.61
C PHE A 72 -5.30 -21.82 -20.29
N VAL A 73 -5.35 -20.57 -20.78
CA VAL A 73 -6.60 -19.93 -21.25
C VAL A 73 -6.85 -20.12 -22.76
N SER A 74 -5.95 -20.77 -23.50
CA SER A 74 -6.19 -21.11 -24.91
C SER A 74 -7.29 -22.16 -25.14
N PHE A 75 -7.88 -22.72 -24.07
CA PHE A 75 -8.96 -23.69 -24.15
C PHE A 75 -10.05 -23.43 -23.11
N SER A 76 -11.12 -22.70 -23.45
CA SER A 76 -12.52 -23.09 -23.13
C SER A 76 -13.52 -21.97 -23.38
N SER A 77 -14.62 -22.30 -24.06
CA SER A 77 -15.76 -21.44 -24.36
C SER A 77 -16.91 -21.56 -23.32
N THR A 78 -16.71 -22.23 -22.18
CA THR A 78 -17.78 -22.56 -21.24
C THR A 78 -17.88 -21.60 -20.06
N SER A 79 -19.11 -21.37 -19.57
CA SER A 79 -19.40 -20.47 -18.44
C SER A 79 -18.71 -20.91 -17.13
N SER A 80 -18.47 -22.20 -16.94
CA SER A 80 -17.81 -22.75 -15.74
C SER A 80 -16.31 -22.43 -15.72
N ALA A 81 -15.64 -22.47 -16.87
CA ALA A 81 -14.22 -22.13 -16.96
C ALA A 81 -13.98 -20.62 -16.72
N LYS A 82 -14.88 -19.76 -17.20
CA LYS A 82 -14.86 -18.32 -16.90
C LYS A 82 -15.03 -18.04 -15.40
N MET A 83 -15.93 -18.77 -14.74
CA MET A 83 -16.13 -18.65 -13.29
C MET A 83 -14.91 -19.14 -12.49
N LEU A 84 -14.31 -20.26 -12.88
CA LEU A 84 -13.08 -20.76 -12.24
C LEU A 84 -11.90 -19.79 -12.45
N PHE A 85 -11.75 -19.23 -13.64
CA PHE A 85 -10.74 -18.20 -13.92
C PHE A 85 -10.95 -16.96 -13.05
N PHE A 86 -12.19 -16.48 -12.94
CA PHE A 86 -12.54 -15.35 -12.09
C PHE A 86 -12.21 -15.63 -10.61
N ILE A 87 -12.58 -16.80 -10.09
CA ILE A 87 -12.29 -17.19 -8.71
C ILE A 87 -10.78 -17.29 -8.46
N SER A 88 -10.05 -17.99 -9.35
CA SER A 88 -8.58 -18.08 -9.28
C SER A 88 -7.94 -16.70 -9.28
N SER A 89 -8.50 -15.80 -10.08
CA SER A 89 -8.03 -14.43 -10.21
C SER A 89 -8.18 -13.65 -8.90
N VAL A 90 -9.36 -13.69 -8.28
CA VAL A 90 -9.57 -13.05 -6.96
C VAL A 90 -8.58 -13.59 -5.92
N PHE A 91 -8.36 -14.91 -5.87
CA PHE A 91 -7.42 -15.51 -4.92
C PHE A 91 -5.97 -15.10 -5.15
N SER A 92 -5.52 -15.05 -6.40
CA SER A 92 -4.15 -14.61 -6.72
C SER A 92 -3.94 -13.15 -6.34
N LEU A 93 -4.88 -12.26 -6.66
CA LEU A 93 -4.78 -10.84 -6.30
C LEU A 93 -4.78 -10.64 -4.78
N LEU A 94 -5.68 -11.35 -4.07
CA LEU A 94 -5.71 -11.36 -2.60
C LEU A 94 -4.38 -11.85 -2.02
N TYR A 95 -3.78 -12.89 -2.60
CA TYR A 95 -2.48 -13.40 -2.18
C TYR A 95 -1.39 -12.35 -2.35
N PHE A 96 -1.35 -11.64 -3.48
CA PHE A 96 -0.37 -10.57 -3.69
C PHE A 96 -0.53 -9.42 -2.70
N TYR A 97 -1.75 -8.95 -2.45
CA TYR A 97 -2.01 -7.96 -1.42
C TYR A 97 -1.51 -8.46 -0.06
N LYS A 98 -1.89 -9.67 0.33
CA LYS A 98 -1.43 -10.28 1.58
C LYS A 98 0.09 -10.32 1.67
N CYS A 99 0.79 -10.75 0.63
CA CYS A 99 2.26 -10.77 0.62
C CYS A 99 2.87 -9.39 0.86
N LYS A 100 2.36 -8.33 0.22
CA LYS A 100 2.87 -6.97 0.42
C LYS A 100 2.61 -6.45 1.82
N TRP A 101 1.40 -6.66 2.33
CA TRP A 101 1.03 -6.28 3.69
C TRP A 101 1.81 -7.07 4.74
N THR A 102 2.01 -8.38 4.56
CA THR A 102 2.85 -9.21 5.44
C THR A 102 4.30 -8.76 5.41
N SER A 103 4.86 -8.49 4.23
CA SER A 103 6.24 -7.99 4.11
C SER A 103 6.42 -6.68 4.86
N TRP A 104 5.44 -5.77 4.76
CA TRP A 104 5.45 -4.52 5.52
C TRP A 104 5.36 -4.78 7.04
N LEU A 105 4.43 -5.62 7.49
CA LEU A 105 4.27 -5.99 8.91
C LEU A 105 5.53 -6.61 9.51
N VAL A 106 6.23 -7.47 8.77
CA VAL A 106 7.48 -8.11 9.23
C VAL A 106 8.63 -7.11 9.21
N ASN A 107 8.74 -6.25 8.19
CA ASN A 107 9.79 -5.24 8.15
C ASN A 107 9.63 -4.16 9.22
N TRP A 108 8.39 -3.88 9.63
CA TRP A 108 8.10 -3.02 10.78
C TRP A 108 8.75 -3.53 12.08
N GLN A 109 9.00 -4.83 12.22
CA GLN A 109 9.61 -5.42 13.41
C GLN A 109 11.14 -5.26 13.48
N LYS A 110 11.80 -5.01 12.34
CA LYS A 110 13.25 -5.25 12.23
C LYS A 110 14.14 -4.17 12.84
N THR A 111 13.66 -2.94 13.08
CA THR A 111 14.43 -1.89 13.78
C THR A 111 13.61 -0.62 14.05
N VAL A 112 14.04 0.15 15.05
CA VAL A 112 13.49 1.48 15.41
C VAL A 112 13.75 2.55 14.33
N ASP A 113 14.69 2.29 13.41
CA ASP A 113 15.25 3.28 12.46
C ASP A 113 14.96 2.97 10.98
N VAL A 114 14.27 1.86 10.68
CA VAL A 114 13.82 1.62 9.30
C VAL A 114 12.57 2.44 9.07
N VAL A 115 12.73 3.46 8.22
CA VAL A 115 11.66 4.22 7.62
C VAL A 115 10.50 3.29 7.28
N ARG A 116 9.32 3.59 7.85
CA ARG A 116 8.24 2.63 8.12
C ARG A 116 7.56 1.99 6.89
N GLY A 117 8.04 2.19 5.66
CA GLY A 117 7.55 1.51 4.46
C GLY A 117 6.08 1.76 4.10
N GLU A 118 5.38 2.61 4.84
CA GLU A 118 3.94 2.82 4.72
C GLU A 118 3.57 3.44 3.39
N ALA A 119 4.38 4.41 2.93
CA ALA A 119 4.10 5.11 1.69
C ALA A 119 4.24 4.17 0.49
N GLU A 120 5.28 3.33 0.48
CA GLU A 120 5.43 2.27 -0.51
C GLU A 120 4.25 1.29 -0.48
N LEU A 121 3.83 0.83 0.71
CA LEU A 121 2.68 -0.07 0.82
C LEU A 121 1.39 0.55 0.25
N ILE A 122 1.16 1.84 0.49
CA ILE A 122 0.03 2.59 -0.08
C ILE A 122 0.15 2.64 -1.60
N VAL A 123 1.31 3.01 -2.14
CA VAL A 123 1.56 3.05 -3.59
C VAL A 123 1.33 1.68 -4.21
N GLN A 124 1.90 0.61 -3.65
CA GLN A 124 1.70 -0.75 -4.14
C GLN A 124 0.23 -1.15 -4.12
N THR A 125 -0.49 -0.78 -3.07
CA THR A 125 -1.92 -1.08 -2.94
C THR A 125 -2.71 -0.37 -4.05
N ILE A 126 -2.55 0.96 -4.20
CA ILE A 126 -3.25 1.74 -5.23
C ILE A 126 -2.89 1.26 -6.65
N TYR A 127 -1.61 0.98 -6.89
CA TYR A 127 -1.12 0.51 -8.18
C TYR A 127 -1.78 -0.83 -8.56
N MET A 128 -1.83 -1.78 -7.61
CA MET A 128 -2.55 -3.05 -7.78
C MET A 128 -4.07 -2.86 -7.94
N SER A 129 -4.66 -1.91 -7.23
CA SER A 129 -6.09 -1.62 -7.37
C SER A 129 -6.44 -1.01 -8.73
N SER A 130 -5.49 -0.36 -9.40
CA SER A 130 -5.64 0.15 -10.77
C SER A 130 -5.50 -0.92 -11.87
N GLY A 131 -5.46 -2.20 -11.50
CA GLY A 131 -5.31 -3.30 -12.45
C GLY A 131 -3.89 -3.53 -12.95
N ARG A 132 -2.89 -2.87 -12.35
CA ARG A 132 -1.46 -3.00 -12.71
C ARG A 132 -0.72 -3.87 -11.69
N TRP A 133 0.44 -4.38 -12.05
CA TRP A 133 1.24 -5.22 -11.16
C TRP A 133 2.72 -4.87 -11.21
N LEU A 134 3.38 -5.05 -10.06
CA LEU A 134 4.81 -4.86 -9.93
C LEU A 134 5.50 -6.20 -10.13
N THR A 135 6.39 -6.28 -11.10
CA THR A 135 7.22 -7.47 -11.30
C THR A 135 8.45 -7.40 -10.40
N ASN A 136 9.15 -8.54 -10.27
CA ASN A 136 10.40 -8.56 -9.50
C ASN A 136 11.46 -7.66 -10.15
N GLU A 137 11.46 -7.52 -11.47
CA GLU A 137 12.34 -6.61 -12.20
C GLU A 137 12.05 -5.14 -11.84
N THR A 138 10.77 -4.74 -11.75
CA THR A 138 10.41 -3.38 -11.32
C THR A 138 10.83 -3.12 -9.87
N LEU A 139 10.61 -4.09 -8.97
CA LEU A 139 10.94 -3.95 -7.55
C LEU A 139 12.45 -3.92 -7.28
N SER A 140 13.24 -4.62 -8.09
CA SER A 140 14.70 -4.60 -8.03
C SER A 140 15.32 -3.42 -8.76
N HIS A 141 14.53 -2.67 -9.54
CA HIS A 141 15.02 -1.53 -10.31
C HIS A 141 15.61 -0.45 -9.38
N PRO A 142 16.84 0.05 -9.65
CA PRO A 142 17.50 1.03 -8.78
C PRO A 142 16.68 2.30 -8.55
N GLN A 143 15.96 2.76 -9.58
CA GLN A 143 15.12 3.94 -9.47
C GLN A 143 13.86 3.69 -8.61
N TYR A 144 13.26 2.50 -8.70
CA TYR A 144 12.14 2.13 -7.83
C TYR A 144 12.59 2.15 -6.37
N GLN A 145 13.73 1.52 -6.07
CA GLN A 145 14.29 1.49 -4.72
C GLN A 145 14.58 2.90 -4.19
N ARG A 146 15.16 3.77 -5.03
CA ARG A 146 15.45 5.15 -4.66
C ARG A 146 14.19 5.97 -4.40
N ILE A 147 13.22 5.94 -5.33
CA ILE A 147 11.94 6.67 -5.17
C ILE A 147 11.18 6.16 -3.95
N SER A 148 11.11 4.84 -3.75
CA SER A 148 10.48 4.23 -2.58
C SER A 148 11.14 4.71 -1.30
N SER A 149 12.49 4.67 -1.22
CA SER A 149 13.25 5.09 -0.05
C SER A 149 12.99 6.57 0.29
N VAL A 150 13.14 7.48 -0.67
CA VAL A 150 12.92 8.92 -0.48
C VAL A 150 11.48 9.22 -0.08
N THR A 151 10.51 8.55 -0.70
CA THR A 151 9.09 8.74 -0.42
C THR A 151 8.73 8.27 0.98
N ASN A 152 9.13 7.05 1.33
CA ASN A 152 8.91 6.50 2.66
C ASN A 152 9.53 7.40 3.74
N ASP A 153 10.75 7.89 3.51
CA ASP A 153 11.51 8.68 4.47
C ASP A 153 10.84 10.04 4.69
N SER A 154 10.46 10.69 3.60
CA SER A 154 9.68 11.94 3.65
C SER A 154 8.35 11.75 4.38
N CYS A 155 7.57 10.73 4.03
CA CYS A 155 6.26 10.49 4.64
C CYS A 155 6.37 10.14 6.13
N TYR A 156 7.40 9.40 6.52
CA TYR A 156 7.66 9.07 7.91
C TYR A 156 7.99 10.34 8.71
N GLN A 157 8.93 11.16 8.24
CA GLN A 157 9.29 12.42 8.93
C GLN A 157 8.11 13.38 9.02
N LEU A 158 7.31 13.51 7.96
CA LEU A 158 6.09 14.32 7.96
C LEU A 158 5.03 13.82 8.96
N SER A 159 5.02 12.52 9.25
CA SER A 159 4.08 11.91 10.20
C SER A 159 4.49 12.11 11.67
N LEU A 160 5.76 12.39 11.96
CA LEU A 160 6.28 12.51 13.33
C LEU A 160 5.93 13.83 14.05
N LYS A 161 5.43 14.86 13.35
CA LYS A 161 4.91 16.13 13.92
C LYS A 161 5.80 16.90 14.92
N GLU A 162 7.05 16.50 15.16
CA GLU A 162 7.95 17.21 16.07
C GLU A 162 8.85 18.22 15.35
N ASN A 163 8.75 19.49 15.74
CA ASN A 163 9.62 20.62 15.41
C ASN A 163 9.65 21.18 13.97
N ARG A 164 9.45 22.51 13.90
CA ARG A 164 9.57 23.35 12.68
C ARG A 164 10.95 23.30 12.03
N THR A 165 11.99 22.83 12.73
CA THR A 165 13.33 22.58 12.17
C THR A 165 13.36 21.44 11.14
N ILE A 166 12.35 20.56 11.10
CA ILE A 166 12.21 19.52 10.06
C ILE A 166 11.71 20.10 8.72
N GLY A 167 11.20 21.34 8.70
CA GLY A 167 10.64 21.95 7.49
C GLY A 167 11.60 22.00 6.30
N TYR A 168 12.86 22.40 6.53
CA TYR A 168 13.89 22.48 5.49
C TYR A 168 14.33 21.10 4.97
N HIS A 169 14.42 20.09 5.85
CA HIS A 169 14.82 18.72 5.46
C HIS A 169 13.72 18.01 4.68
N ASN A 170 12.45 18.27 5.02
CA ASN A 170 11.32 17.74 4.28
C ASN A 170 11.20 18.38 2.89
N GLU A 171 11.47 19.69 2.80
CA GLU A 171 11.44 20.40 1.52
C GLU A 171 12.54 19.88 0.56
N SER A 172 13.77 19.66 1.04
CA SER A 172 14.86 19.14 0.21
C SER A 172 14.57 17.72 -0.31
N LYS A 173 14.04 16.83 0.54
CA LYS A 173 13.63 15.48 0.10
C LYS A 173 12.45 15.51 -0.86
N MET A 174 11.49 16.41 -0.65
CA MET A 174 10.38 16.60 -1.57
C MET A 174 10.87 17.09 -2.95
N GLN A 175 11.84 18.01 -2.97
CA GLN A 175 12.50 18.45 -4.21
C GLN A 175 13.27 17.31 -4.88
N GLU A 176 13.97 16.47 -4.13
CA GLU A 176 14.60 15.26 -4.68
C GLU A 176 13.56 14.33 -5.31
N LEU A 177 12.44 14.06 -4.61
CA LEU A 177 11.38 13.21 -5.13
C LEU A 177 10.78 13.78 -6.44
N VAL A 178 10.51 15.08 -6.48
CA VAL A 178 10.01 15.75 -7.69
C VAL A 178 10.99 15.58 -8.84
N ARG A 179 12.30 15.71 -8.61
CA ARG A 179 13.32 15.47 -9.64
C ARG A 179 13.33 14.02 -10.11
N LEU A 180 13.28 13.05 -9.19
CA LEU A 180 13.26 11.63 -9.55
C LEU A 180 12.03 11.24 -10.39
N VAL A 181 10.91 11.92 -10.14
CA VAL A 181 9.64 11.64 -10.82
C VAL A 181 9.52 12.35 -12.17
N LEU A 182 10.03 13.59 -12.29
CA LEU A 182 9.90 14.40 -13.49
C LEU A 182 11.08 14.28 -14.47
N CYS A 183 12.24 13.79 -14.03
CA CYS A 183 13.37 13.57 -14.93
C CYS A 183 13.27 12.17 -15.56
N ASP A 184 13.21 12.15 -16.89
CA ASP A 184 13.24 10.91 -17.67
C ASP A 184 14.65 10.30 -17.67
N SER A 185 14.70 8.97 -17.57
CA SER A 185 15.91 8.16 -17.74
C SER A 185 15.71 7.18 -18.90
N PRO A 186 16.74 6.84 -19.69
CA PRO A 186 16.62 5.81 -20.73
C PRO A 186 16.29 4.41 -20.18
N ASP A 187 16.57 4.15 -18.90
CA ASP A 187 16.19 2.93 -18.16
C ASP A 187 15.28 3.35 -16.99
N ASP A 188 14.01 3.58 -17.31
CA ASP A 188 13.01 4.15 -16.41
C ASP A 188 11.94 3.14 -16.00
N ILE A 189 11.43 3.30 -14.77
CA ILE A 189 10.18 2.64 -14.38
C ILE A 189 8.96 3.40 -14.92
N ASP A 190 7.81 2.73 -14.93
CA ASP A 190 6.52 3.28 -15.37
C ASP A 190 6.30 4.71 -14.83
N PRO A 191 6.14 5.71 -15.72
CA PRO A 191 5.84 7.09 -15.34
C PRO A 191 4.61 7.23 -14.43
N ASP A 192 3.58 6.40 -14.62
CA ASP A 192 2.38 6.43 -13.77
C ASP A 192 2.70 5.97 -12.35
N LEU A 193 3.58 4.97 -12.20
CA LEU A 193 4.08 4.51 -10.91
C LEU A 193 4.88 5.62 -10.21
N LYS A 194 5.76 6.32 -10.94
CA LYS A 194 6.49 7.48 -10.40
C LYS A 194 5.54 8.57 -9.90
N GLN A 195 4.54 8.91 -10.69
CA GLN A 195 3.53 9.91 -10.32
C GLN A 195 2.71 9.46 -9.11
N MET A 196 2.47 8.17 -8.94
CA MET A 196 1.79 7.63 -7.77
C MET A 196 2.60 7.83 -6.48
N PHE A 197 3.92 7.61 -6.51
CA PHE A 197 4.80 7.96 -5.38
C PHE A 197 4.74 9.44 -5.03
N LEU A 198 4.82 10.33 -6.03
CA LEU A 198 4.70 11.77 -5.81
C LEU A 198 3.33 12.16 -5.24
N THR A 199 2.26 11.55 -5.73
CA THR A 199 0.90 11.81 -5.26
C THR A 199 0.76 11.43 -3.80
N VAL A 200 1.21 10.23 -3.42
CA VAL A 200 1.21 9.80 -2.00
C VAL A 200 2.03 10.77 -1.15
N ALA A 201 3.25 11.12 -1.55
CA ALA A 201 4.08 12.08 -0.81
C ALA A 201 3.39 13.44 -0.62
N LYS A 202 2.75 13.97 -1.67
CA LYS A 202 1.98 15.23 -1.62
C LYS A 202 0.85 15.16 -0.60
N THR A 203 0.15 14.03 -0.47
CA THR A 203 -0.92 13.88 0.54
C THR A 203 -0.39 13.95 1.96
N PHE A 204 0.77 13.33 2.24
CA PHE A 204 1.42 13.41 3.56
C PHE A 204 1.91 14.83 3.83
N TYR A 205 2.50 15.47 2.83
CA TYR A 205 2.97 16.86 2.93
C TYR A 205 1.80 17.82 3.22
N TYR A 206 0.72 17.73 2.44
CA TYR A 206 -0.49 18.53 2.65
C TYR A 206 -1.05 18.34 4.07
N ARG A 207 -1.17 17.09 4.54
CA ARG A 207 -1.64 16.79 5.91
C ARG A 207 -0.72 17.33 7.01
N ALA A 208 0.58 17.43 6.76
CA ALA A 208 1.55 17.91 7.75
C ALA A 208 1.54 19.43 7.91
N TYR A 209 1.33 20.17 6.81
CA TYR A 209 1.43 21.63 6.79
C TYR A 209 0.09 22.36 6.86
N VAL A 210 -1.00 21.72 6.48
CA VAL A 210 -2.34 22.33 6.54
C VAL A 210 -3.02 21.92 7.83
N ASP A 211 -3.57 22.90 8.55
CA ASP A 211 -4.24 22.65 9.82
C ASP A 211 -5.56 21.87 9.60
N PRO A 212 -6.03 21.11 10.61
CA PRO A 212 -7.21 20.26 10.46
C PRO A 212 -8.51 21.02 10.10
N GLU A 213 -8.65 22.27 10.53
CA GLU A 213 -9.83 23.08 10.23
C GLU A 213 -9.85 23.47 8.74
N SER A 214 -8.71 23.94 8.23
CA SER A 214 -8.52 24.21 6.80
C SER A 214 -8.70 22.95 5.95
N ILE A 215 -8.21 21.78 6.39
CA ILE A 215 -8.45 20.51 5.69
C ILE A 215 -9.95 20.22 5.59
N ASN A 216 -10.71 20.37 6.67
CA ASN A 216 -12.17 20.15 6.65
C ASN A 216 -12.88 21.13 5.70
N CYS A 217 -12.47 22.40 5.67
CA CYS A 217 -12.98 23.36 4.70
C CYS A 217 -12.66 22.96 3.26
N HIS A 218 -11.45 22.47 2.99
CA HIS A 218 -11.06 22.00 1.65
C HIS A 218 -11.86 20.75 1.26
N VAL A 219 -12.07 19.82 2.19
CA VAL A 219 -12.92 18.63 1.99
C VAL A 219 -14.36 19.03 1.65
N HIS A 220 -14.93 19.99 2.39
CA HIS A 220 -16.27 20.51 2.10
C HIS A 220 -16.38 21.03 0.68
N LYS A 221 -15.45 21.91 0.29
CA LYS A 221 -15.42 22.53 -1.03
C LYS A 221 -15.21 21.53 -2.16
N VAL A 222 -14.28 20.60 -2.01
CA VAL A 222 -13.91 19.68 -3.11
C VAL A 222 -14.94 18.57 -3.31
N LEU A 223 -15.53 18.05 -2.23
CA LEU A 223 -16.40 16.87 -2.31
C LEU A 223 -17.89 17.19 -2.33
N PHE A 224 -18.32 18.36 -1.84
CA PHE A 224 -19.74 18.64 -1.62
C PHE A 224 -20.23 19.92 -2.28
N GLU A 225 -19.34 20.83 -2.69
CA GLU A 225 -19.72 22.01 -3.46
C GLU A 225 -19.61 21.73 -4.96
N ASN A 226 -20.67 22.05 -5.71
CA ASN A 226 -20.66 21.93 -7.17
C ASN A 226 -19.89 23.10 -7.79
N VAL A 227 -19.12 22.82 -8.84
CA VAL A 227 -18.56 23.86 -9.71
C VAL A 227 -19.68 24.32 -10.63
N ILE A 228 -20.08 25.58 -10.49
CA ILE A 228 -21.11 26.23 -11.33
C ILE A 228 -20.49 26.68 -12.65
#